data_AF-E6TFW8-F1
#
_entry.id   AF-E6TFW8-F1
#
_cell.length_a   1.000
_cell.length_b   1.000
_cell.length_c   1.000
_cell.angle_alpha   90.00
_cell.angle_beta   90.00
_cell.angle_gamma   90.00
#
_symmetry.space_group_name_H-M   'P 1'
#
loop_
_entity.id
_entity.type
_entity.pdbx_description
1 polymer ?
#
loop_
_entity_poly.entity_id
_entity_poly.type
_entity_poly.pdbx_seq_one_letter_code
_entity_poly.pdbx_strand_id
1 'polypeptide(L)'
;MGFCVFCGGALTDAMRCHSCGAVNIAGTWHESAYSGGTGGGWQPDPTGRHEGRYFVGGQPTDLIRDGGVEALDPVGRHELEPAGVDRLPVSAGRRGRRGWIVAAAVLAVLAIAGAGVGAYAYVNRDRTTVDDRYLVALKQSGFAGEFNSDANAVAHGKQVCRALEGGGPQQGMPADEVAVQYFCPQFVEGFHVLETATITGSFTLNDEDPNRYSPAIEVDGSSCVGAGGYSDVNPGTPVTVKNGKGEILTTTYLEDGRGGRFRCTFGFTFEVIEGQDRYVVAVGRRGELSYSFDELRAGGVSLVLG
;
A
#
# COMPACT_ATOMS: atom_id res chain seq x y z
N MET A 1 26.70 7.01 -3.51
CA MET A 1 26.26 5.72 -2.96
C MET A 1 27.45 4.79 -3.01
N GLY A 2 27.91 4.28 -1.86
CA GLY A 2 29.05 3.36 -1.82
C GLY A 2 28.62 1.93 -2.13
N PHE A 3 29.53 1.13 -2.68
CA PHE A 3 29.31 -0.30 -2.90
C PHE A 3 30.25 -1.09 -1.99
N CYS A 4 29.78 -2.22 -1.46
CA CYS A 4 30.60 -3.11 -0.67
C CYS A 4 31.66 -3.76 -1.55
N VAL A 5 32.94 -3.67 -1.14
CA VAL A 5 34.07 -4.21 -1.91
C VAL A 5 34.04 -5.74 -2.02
N PHE A 6 33.37 -6.44 -1.10
CA PHE A 6 33.31 -7.91 -1.10
C PHE A 6 32.18 -8.49 -1.95
N CYS A 7 30.99 -7.87 -1.94
CA CYS A 7 29.80 -8.44 -2.61
C CYS A 7 29.18 -7.54 -3.68
N GLY A 8 29.68 -6.32 -3.88
CA GLY A 8 29.12 -5.35 -4.82
C GLY A 8 27.75 -4.76 -4.43
N GLY A 9 27.17 -5.17 -3.30
CA GLY A 9 25.90 -4.65 -2.81
C GLY A 9 25.97 -3.17 -2.42
N ALA A 10 24.86 -2.46 -2.58
CA ALA A 10 24.76 -1.07 -2.15
C ALA A 10 24.91 -0.95 -0.63
N LEU A 11 25.79 -0.06 -0.17
CA LEU A 11 25.95 0.24 1.25
C LEU A 11 24.87 1.22 1.68
N THR A 12 23.92 0.75 2.47
CA THR A 12 22.91 1.59 3.15
C THR A 12 23.36 1.99 4.56
N ASP A 13 24.45 1.41 5.06
CA ASP A 13 25.09 1.71 6.35
C ASP A 13 26.60 1.93 6.10
N ALA A 14 27.17 2.97 6.73
CA ALA A 14 28.57 3.33 6.61
C ALA A 14 29.52 2.31 7.26
N MET A 15 29.03 1.54 8.23
CA MET A 15 29.81 0.58 9.02
C MET A 15 29.52 -0.88 8.65
N ARG A 16 28.50 -1.16 7.82
CA ARG A 16 28.01 -2.52 7.60
C ARG A 16 27.40 -2.73 6.21
N CYS A 17 27.72 -3.84 5.59
CA CYS A 17 27.00 -4.31 4.40
C CYS A 17 25.91 -5.31 4.81
N HIS A 18 24.63 -4.95 4.63
CA HIS A 18 23.53 -5.85 4.95
C HIS A 18 23.35 -7.02 3.96
N SER A 19 23.97 -6.96 2.79
CA SER A 19 23.86 -7.99 1.76
C SER A 19 24.80 -9.18 1.97
N CYS A 20 25.99 -8.95 2.54
CA CYS A 20 26.94 -10.02 2.83
C CYS A 20 27.38 -10.07 4.29
N GLY A 21 27.15 -9.04 5.09
CA GLY A 21 27.59 -8.99 6.49
C GLY A 21 29.00 -8.46 6.71
N ALA A 22 29.68 -7.96 5.66
CA ALA A 22 30.96 -7.30 5.83
C ALA A 22 30.84 -6.06 6.74
N VAL A 23 31.83 -5.86 7.60
CA VAL A 23 31.85 -4.76 8.58
C VAL A 23 33.07 -3.88 8.40
N ASN A 24 32.91 -2.58 8.61
CA ASN A 24 34.03 -1.64 8.70
C ASN A 24 34.38 -1.42 10.17
N ILE A 25 35.60 -1.74 10.56
CA ILE A 25 36.11 -1.50 11.91
C ILE A 25 37.34 -0.62 11.79
N ALA A 26 37.29 0.56 12.42
CA ALA A 26 38.36 1.56 12.41
C ALA A 26 38.87 1.93 11.00
N GLY A 27 37.98 1.99 10.01
CA GLY A 27 38.29 2.35 8.63
C GLY A 27 38.69 1.17 7.73
N THR A 28 38.84 -0.05 8.28
CA THR A 28 39.21 -1.25 7.51
C THR A 28 37.99 -2.15 7.33
N TRP A 29 37.74 -2.58 6.09
CA TRP A 29 36.65 -3.50 5.77
C TRP A 29 37.07 -4.95 5.98
N HIS A 30 36.31 -5.68 6.78
CA HIS A 30 36.53 -7.10 7.08
C HIS A 30 35.43 -7.95 6.43
N GLU A 31 35.85 -9.05 5.80
CA GLU A 31 34.95 -10.03 5.20
C GLU A 31 34.21 -10.81 6.29
N SER A 32 32.91 -11.04 6.09
CA SER A 32 32.11 -11.94 6.92
C SER A 32 32.46 -13.40 6.60
N ALA A 33 32.42 -14.28 7.59
CA ALA A 33 32.64 -15.71 7.38
C ALA A 33 31.66 -16.37 6.38
N TYR A 34 30.56 -15.70 6.01
CA TYR A 34 29.53 -16.22 5.12
C TYR A 34 29.06 -15.17 4.11
N SER A 35 29.00 -15.56 2.84
CA SER A 35 28.52 -14.75 1.72
C SER A 35 27.13 -15.21 1.28
N GLY A 36 26.08 -14.60 1.83
CA GLY A 36 24.74 -14.73 1.25
C GLY A 36 23.60 -14.64 2.26
N GLY A 37 22.73 -13.63 2.06
CA GLY A 37 21.46 -13.52 2.77
C GLY A 37 20.89 -12.12 2.76
N THR A 38 19.57 -11.99 2.58
CA THR A 38 18.86 -10.71 2.73
C THR A 38 18.37 -10.54 4.16
N GLY A 39 18.77 -9.44 4.80
CA GLY A 39 18.38 -9.10 6.16
C GLY A 39 19.39 -9.59 7.21
N GLY A 40 19.72 -8.70 8.14
CA GLY A 40 20.62 -9.01 9.25
C GLY A 40 20.19 -8.35 10.55
N GLY A 41 20.54 -8.98 11.67
CA GLY A 41 20.11 -8.54 12.99
C GLY A 41 20.88 -9.21 14.12
N TRP A 42 20.84 -8.58 15.29
CA TRP A 42 21.43 -9.12 16.52
C TRP A 42 20.54 -10.23 17.10
N GLN A 43 21.14 -11.36 17.44
CA GLN A 43 20.48 -12.45 18.19
C GLN A 43 21.41 -12.91 19.33
N PRO A 44 20.91 -13.63 20.35
CA PRO A 44 21.75 -14.22 21.38
C PRO A 44 22.84 -15.11 20.76
N ASP A 45 24.07 -15.02 21.27
CA ASP A 45 25.19 -15.80 20.73
C ASP A 45 24.96 -17.31 20.94
N PRO A 46 24.89 -18.14 19.88
CA PRO A 46 24.71 -19.59 20.00
C PRO A 46 25.80 -20.29 20.82
N THR A 47 27.00 -19.69 20.90
CA THR A 47 28.12 -20.26 21.67
C THR A 47 27.98 -19.99 23.17
N GLY A 48 27.12 -19.06 23.58
CA GLY A 48 26.95 -18.62 24.96
C GLY A 48 28.15 -17.87 25.55
N ARG A 49 29.18 -17.54 24.74
CA ARG A 49 30.37 -16.80 25.18
C ARG A 49 30.15 -15.29 25.21
N HIS A 50 29.26 -14.80 24.35
CA HIS A 50 28.97 -13.38 24.19
C HIS A 50 27.48 -13.07 24.42
N GLU A 51 27.14 -11.82 24.74
CA GLU A 51 25.76 -11.39 24.97
C GLU A 51 24.92 -11.47 23.68
N GLY A 52 25.52 -11.13 22.53
CA GLY A 52 24.87 -11.25 21.22
C GLY A 52 25.84 -11.46 20.08
N ARG A 53 25.36 -12.09 19.01
CA ARG A 53 26.06 -12.26 17.73
C ARG A 53 25.21 -11.71 16.60
N TYR A 54 25.85 -11.11 15.61
CA TYR A 54 25.15 -10.57 14.45
C TYR A 54 24.92 -11.67 13.42
N PHE A 55 23.70 -11.74 12.89
CA PHE A 55 23.29 -12.72 11.89
C PHE A 55 23.01 -12.02 10.56
N VAL A 56 23.32 -12.69 9.46
CA VAL A 56 22.95 -12.27 8.10
C VAL A 56 22.36 -13.48 7.38
N GLY A 57 21.17 -13.33 6.80
CA GLY A 57 20.48 -14.46 6.16
C GLY A 57 20.15 -15.62 7.10
N GLY A 58 20.07 -15.35 8.41
CA GLY A 58 19.89 -16.39 9.42
C GLY A 58 21.17 -17.15 9.80
N GLN A 59 22.33 -16.78 9.27
CA GLN A 59 23.63 -17.38 9.62
C GLN A 59 24.42 -16.48 10.59
N PRO A 60 25.07 -17.04 11.63
CA PRO A 60 25.89 -16.29 12.58
C PRO A 60 27.18 -15.78 11.93
N THR A 61 27.57 -14.54 12.23
CA THR A 61 28.82 -13.91 11.78
C THR A 61 29.88 -13.85 12.90
N ASP A 62 31.10 -13.44 12.57
CA ASP A 62 32.17 -13.23 13.55
C ASP A 62 31.95 -11.97 14.43
N LEU A 63 30.93 -11.16 14.13
CA LEU A 63 30.64 -9.95 14.89
C LEU A 63 29.82 -10.28 16.15
N ILE A 64 30.40 -9.96 17.31
CA ILE A 64 29.81 -10.16 18.62
C ILE A 64 29.57 -8.83 19.34
N ARG A 65 28.73 -8.86 20.37
CA ARG A 65 28.44 -7.73 21.25
C ARG A 65 28.42 -8.20 22.69
N ASP A 66 29.13 -7.47 23.56
CA ASP A 66 29.15 -7.65 25.01
C ASP A 66 28.98 -6.31 25.71
N GLY A 67 27.98 -6.16 26.57
CA GLY A 67 27.76 -4.92 27.32
C GLY A 67 27.56 -3.70 26.43
N GLY A 68 27.03 -3.90 25.22
CA GLY A 68 26.86 -2.86 24.19
C GLY A 68 28.09 -2.55 23.32
N VAL A 69 29.23 -3.20 23.56
CA VAL A 69 30.47 -3.02 22.76
C VAL A 69 30.55 -4.08 21.67
N GLU A 70 30.73 -3.65 20.42
CA GLU A 70 30.87 -4.55 19.26
C GLU A 70 32.35 -4.92 19.02
N ALA A 71 32.63 -6.20 18.77
CA ALA A 71 33.98 -6.71 18.50
C ALA A 71 33.92 -7.92 17.54
N LEU A 72 35.06 -8.29 16.95
CA LEU A 72 35.20 -9.53 16.19
C LEU A 72 35.65 -10.67 17.12
N ASP A 73 34.95 -11.79 17.08
CA ASP A 73 35.31 -13.03 17.77
C ASP A 73 36.40 -13.77 16.97
N PRO A 74 37.65 -13.88 17.47
CA PRO A 74 38.75 -14.51 16.74
C PRO A 74 38.54 -16.00 16.49
N VAL A 75 37.64 -16.64 17.25
CA VAL A 75 37.42 -18.10 17.25
C VAL A 75 36.11 -18.47 16.54
N GLY A 76 35.23 -17.49 16.27
CA GLY A 76 33.87 -17.72 15.77
C GLY A 76 33.81 -18.59 14.52
N ARG A 77 34.69 -18.34 13.54
CA ARG A 77 34.73 -19.08 12.28
C ARG A 77 34.95 -20.60 12.45
N HIS A 78 35.73 -21.03 13.44
CA HIS A 78 36.08 -22.44 13.62
C HIS A 78 35.01 -23.25 14.35
N GLU A 79 34.15 -22.59 15.13
CA GLU A 79 33.18 -23.23 16.00
C GLU A 79 31.74 -23.19 15.44
N LEU A 80 31.54 -22.45 14.34
CA LEU A 80 30.26 -22.31 13.63
C LEU A 80 30.10 -23.29 12.46
N GLU A 81 31.10 -24.11 12.12
CA GLU A 81 30.95 -25.23 11.17
C GLU A 81 30.35 -26.47 11.86
N PRO A 82 29.39 -27.19 11.25
CA PRO A 82 28.80 -28.38 11.85
C PRO A 82 29.78 -29.55 11.77
N ALA A 83 30.59 -29.75 12.80
CA ALA A 83 31.25 -31.03 13.01
C ALA A 83 30.18 -32.10 13.27
N GLY A 84 30.15 -33.09 12.39
CA GLY A 84 29.21 -34.20 12.39
C GLY A 84 29.09 -34.91 13.74
N VAL A 85 27.90 -35.43 13.94
CA VAL A 85 27.49 -36.32 15.03
C VAL A 85 28.55 -37.40 15.27
N ASP A 86 29.16 -37.42 16.45
CA ASP A 86 29.64 -38.66 17.05
C ASP A 86 29.64 -38.62 18.59
N ARG A 87 29.26 -39.76 19.16
CA ARG A 87 28.91 -39.97 20.58
C ARG A 87 30.12 -40.36 21.44
N LEU A 88 30.24 -39.67 22.60
CA LEU A 88 30.67 -40.15 23.95
C LEU A 88 32.16 -40.60 24.14
N PRO A 89 32.73 -40.69 25.38
CA PRO A 89 32.10 -40.66 26.72
C PRO A 89 32.77 -39.83 27.86
N VAL A 90 31.92 -39.54 28.87
CA VAL A 90 32.07 -39.48 30.35
C VAL A 90 33.43 -39.19 31.01
N SER A 91 33.44 -38.19 31.91
CA SER A 91 34.09 -38.31 33.23
C SER A 91 33.39 -37.47 34.31
N ALA A 92 33.47 -37.98 35.54
CA ALA A 92 32.55 -37.76 36.65
C ALA A 92 32.92 -36.59 37.58
N GLY A 93 31.90 -35.93 38.14
CA GLY A 93 32.01 -35.00 39.27
C GLY A 93 30.84 -35.17 40.24
N ARG A 94 31.13 -35.56 41.48
CA ARG A 94 30.21 -36.09 42.50
C ARG A 94 29.73 -34.99 43.45
N ARG A 95 28.41 -34.77 43.64
CA ARG A 95 27.73 -34.50 44.94
C ARG A 95 26.26 -34.07 44.76
N GLY A 96 25.39 -34.50 45.70
CA GLY A 96 24.10 -33.84 45.97
C GLY A 96 22.81 -34.60 45.62
N ARG A 97 22.64 -35.81 46.15
CA ARG A 97 21.47 -36.69 45.95
C ARG A 97 20.25 -36.18 46.74
N ARG A 98 19.45 -35.23 46.20
CA ARG A 98 18.01 -35.05 46.56
C ARG A 98 17.21 -34.05 45.70
N GLY A 99 17.81 -33.25 44.82
CA GLY A 99 17.08 -32.28 43.97
C GLY A 99 16.66 -32.74 42.57
N TRP A 100 17.18 -33.87 42.08
CA TRP A 100 17.14 -34.21 40.65
C TRP A 100 15.83 -34.79 40.13
N ILE A 101 14.96 -35.31 40.99
CA ILE A 101 13.68 -35.91 40.55
C ILE A 101 12.68 -34.80 40.15
N VAL A 102 12.73 -33.63 40.81
CA VAL A 102 11.83 -32.50 40.49
C VAL A 102 12.29 -31.77 39.23
N ALA A 103 13.60 -31.55 39.06
CA ALA A 103 14.14 -30.86 37.89
C ALA A 103 13.95 -31.66 36.59
N ALA A 104 14.10 -32.99 36.63
CA ALA A 104 13.89 -33.84 35.45
C ALA A 104 12.42 -33.88 35.00
N ALA A 105 11.47 -33.85 35.95
CA ALA A 105 10.04 -33.81 35.63
C ALA A 105 9.63 -32.48 34.97
N VAL A 106 10.16 -31.34 35.46
CA VAL A 106 9.86 -30.02 34.90
C VAL A 106 10.43 -29.86 33.48
N LEU A 107 11.67 -30.34 33.24
CA LEU A 107 12.27 -30.32 31.90
C LEU A 107 11.54 -31.23 30.91
N ALA A 108 11.07 -32.41 31.35
CA ALA A 108 10.28 -33.29 30.49
C ALA A 108 8.94 -32.66 30.10
N VAL A 109 8.25 -32.00 31.03
CA VAL A 109 6.98 -31.30 30.75
C VAL A 109 7.20 -30.10 29.81
N LEU A 110 8.27 -29.31 30.00
CA LEU A 110 8.59 -28.18 29.12
C LEU A 110 8.98 -28.64 27.71
N ALA A 111 9.72 -29.74 27.58
CA ALA A 111 10.06 -30.32 26.28
C ALA A 111 8.81 -30.83 25.53
N ILE A 112 7.88 -31.49 26.25
CA ILE A 112 6.62 -31.95 25.67
C ILE A 112 5.73 -30.76 25.29
N ALA A 113 5.66 -29.72 26.12
CA ALA A 113 4.91 -28.50 25.82
C ALA A 113 5.50 -27.75 24.61
N GLY A 114 6.83 -27.60 24.55
CA GLY A 114 7.53 -26.98 23.42
C GLY A 114 7.35 -27.76 22.11
N ALA A 115 7.46 -29.09 22.16
CA ALA A 115 7.21 -29.95 21.01
C ALA A 115 5.74 -29.91 20.57
N GLY A 116 4.80 -29.83 21.52
CA GLY A 116 3.38 -29.69 21.24
C GLY A 116 3.03 -28.38 20.53
N VAL A 117 3.59 -27.26 21.00
CA VAL A 117 3.43 -25.94 20.38
C VAL A 117 4.06 -25.90 18.99
N GLY A 118 5.27 -26.47 18.83
CA GLY A 118 5.95 -26.57 17.54
C GLY A 118 5.20 -27.44 16.53
N ALA A 119 4.72 -28.61 16.94
CA ALA A 119 3.90 -29.49 16.11
C ALA A 119 2.55 -28.84 15.74
N TYR A 120 1.91 -28.14 16.67
CA TYR A 120 0.68 -27.40 16.41
C TYR A 120 0.90 -26.28 15.38
N ALA A 121 1.95 -25.49 15.53
CA ALA A 121 2.30 -24.43 14.57
C ALA A 121 2.68 -24.97 13.19
N TYR A 122 3.41 -26.10 13.14
CA TYR A 122 3.78 -26.77 11.89
C TYR A 122 2.55 -27.34 11.16
N VAL A 123 1.64 -27.99 11.89
CA VAL A 123 0.42 -28.58 11.32
C VAL A 123 -0.59 -27.52 10.88
N ASN A 124 -0.62 -26.34 11.52
CA ASN A 124 -1.51 -25.25 11.12
C ASN A 124 -0.90 -24.28 10.09
N ARG A 125 0.36 -24.45 9.68
CA ARG A 125 1.03 -23.54 8.73
C ARG A 125 0.34 -23.48 7.36
N ASP A 126 -0.31 -24.56 6.95
CA ASP A 126 -0.93 -24.71 5.62
C ASP A 126 -2.44 -24.44 5.58
N ARG A 127 -3.04 -23.95 6.67
CA ARG A 127 -4.49 -23.65 6.74
C ARG A 127 -4.81 -22.18 6.50
N THR A 128 -4.15 -21.54 5.53
CA THR A 128 -4.61 -20.22 5.08
C THR A 128 -5.82 -20.40 4.18
N THR A 129 -6.95 -19.83 4.57
CA THR A 129 -8.16 -19.90 3.76
C THR A 129 -8.01 -19.02 2.50
N VAL A 130 -8.87 -19.20 1.50
CA VAL A 130 -8.92 -18.29 0.35
C VAL A 130 -9.21 -16.86 0.82
N ASP A 131 -10.08 -16.72 1.82
CA ASP A 131 -10.42 -15.45 2.46
C ASP A 131 -9.18 -14.78 3.08
N ASP A 132 -8.34 -15.54 3.81
CA ASP A 132 -7.11 -15.00 4.42
C ASP A 132 -6.12 -14.53 3.36
N ARG A 133 -5.96 -15.30 2.27
CA ARG A 133 -5.05 -14.93 1.17
C ARG A 133 -5.55 -13.69 0.42
N TYR A 134 -6.86 -13.59 0.20
CA TYR A 134 -7.49 -12.40 -0.37
C TYR A 134 -7.26 -11.17 0.52
N LEU A 135 -7.49 -11.28 1.84
CA LEU A 135 -7.29 -10.16 2.77
C LEU A 135 -5.82 -9.69 2.82
N VAL A 136 -4.86 -10.62 2.75
CA VAL A 136 -3.44 -10.28 2.67
C VAL A 136 -3.15 -9.51 1.36
N ALA A 137 -3.64 -9.99 0.22
CA ALA A 137 -3.46 -9.34 -1.06
C ALA A 137 -4.09 -7.94 -1.09
N LEU A 138 -5.31 -7.80 -0.57
CA LEU A 138 -6.01 -6.52 -0.48
C LEU A 138 -5.24 -5.50 0.38
N LYS A 139 -4.62 -5.95 1.47
CA LYS A 139 -3.75 -5.12 2.32
C LYS A 139 -2.46 -4.73 1.60
N GLN A 140 -1.83 -5.65 0.87
CA GLN A 140 -0.61 -5.37 0.10
C GLN A 140 -0.84 -4.41 -1.07
N SER A 141 -2.01 -4.48 -1.71
CA SER A 141 -2.41 -3.57 -2.80
C SER A 141 -2.93 -2.22 -2.30
N GLY A 142 -3.04 -2.01 -0.98
CA GLY A 142 -3.48 -0.75 -0.38
C GLY A 142 -5.00 -0.51 -0.35
N PHE A 143 -5.81 -1.43 -0.86
CA PHE A 143 -7.27 -1.28 -0.95
C PHE A 143 -8.02 -1.69 0.33
N ALA A 144 -7.34 -2.23 1.33
CA ALA A 144 -7.98 -2.62 2.59
C ALA A 144 -8.70 -1.46 3.30
N GLY A 145 -8.26 -0.21 3.07
CA GLY A 145 -8.89 0.99 3.63
C GLY A 145 -10.25 1.35 3.02
N GLU A 146 -10.62 0.75 1.88
CA GLU A 146 -11.93 0.97 1.25
C GLU A 146 -13.07 0.26 1.99
N PHE A 147 -12.73 -0.69 2.86
CA PHE A 147 -13.69 -1.50 3.61
C PHE A 147 -13.63 -1.15 5.09
N ASN A 148 -14.81 -1.06 5.72
CA ASN A 148 -14.95 -0.84 7.15
C ASN A 148 -14.55 -2.04 8.03
N SER A 149 -14.41 -3.24 7.46
CA SER A 149 -13.89 -4.43 8.16
C SER A 149 -13.44 -5.53 7.18
N ASP A 150 -12.56 -6.41 7.64
CA ASP A 150 -12.13 -7.61 6.88
C ASP A 150 -13.32 -8.50 6.47
N ALA A 151 -14.34 -8.64 7.33
CA ALA A 151 -15.55 -9.41 7.01
C ALA A 151 -16.34 -8.80 5.84
N ASN A 152 -16.42 -7.47 5.79
CA ASN A 152 -17.12 -6.77 4.71
C ASN A 152 -16.32 -6.79 3.41
N ALA A 153 -14.99 -6.72 3.46
CA ALA A 153 -14.14 -6.94 2.30
C ALA A 153 -14.36 -8.34 1.68
N VAL A 154 -14.35 -9.40 2.51
CA VAL A 154 -14.60 -10.77 2.04
C VAL A 154 -16.02 -10.93 1.49
N ALA A 155 -17.02 -10.36 2.17
CA ALA A 155 -18.41 -10.42 1.71
C ALA A 155 -18.59 -9.72 0.36
N HIS A 156 -17.98 -8.54 0.18
CA HIS A 156 -17.95 -7.78 -1.07
C HIS A 156 -17.25 -8.56 -2.18
N GLY A 157 -16.03 -9.07 -1.93
CA GLY A 157 -15.30 -9.84 -2.94
C GLY A 157 -16.06 -11.09 -3.41
N LYS A 158 -16.72 -11.81 -2.50
CA LYS A 158 -17.62 -12.93 -2.86
C LYS A 158 -18.86 -12.46 -3.62
N GLN A 159 -19.37 -11.27 -3.34
CA GLN A 159 -20.50 -10.69 -4.06
C GLN A 159 -20.14 -10.31 -5.49
N VAL A 160 -18.98 -9.68 -5.72
CA VAL A 160 -18.44 -9.40 -7.06
C VAL A 160 -18.45 -10.68 -7.89
N CYS A 161 -17.91 -11.74 -7.32
CA CYS A 161 -17.83 -13.03 -7.99
C CYS A 161 -19.20 -13.62 -8.37
N ARG A 162 -20.16 -13.60 -7.43
CA ARG A 162 -21.54 -14.04 -7.70
C ARG A 162 -22.21 -13.20 -8.80
N ALA A 163 -21.91 -11.90 -8.88
CA ALA A 163 -22.46 -11.03 -9.93
C ALA A 163 -21.90 -11.39 -11.32
N LEU A 164 -20.61 -11.72 -11.41
CA LEU A 164 -19.98 -12.16 -12.65
C LEU A 164 -20.54 -13.52 -13.12
N GLU A 165 -20.68 -14.47 -12.20
CA GLU A 165 -21.32 -15.77 -12.49
C GLU A 165 -22.78 -15.63 -12.93
N GLY A 166 -23.47 -14.59 -12.45
CA GLY A 166 -24.82 -14.22 -12.86
C GLY A 166 -24.92 -13.52 -14.23
N GLY A 167 -23.81 -13.33 -14.94
CA GLY A 167 -23.78 -12.65 -16.24
C GLY A 167 -23.72 -11.12 -16.15
N GLY A 168 -23.30 -10.57 -15.01
CA GLY A 168 -23.00 -9.14 -14.88
C GLY A 168 -21.84 -8.69 -15.77
N PRO A 169 -21.63 -7.37 -15.91
CA PRO A 169 -20.50 -6.84 -16.68
C PRO A 169 -19.18 -7.25 -16.02
N GLN A 170 -18.21 -7.70 -16.83
CA GLN A 170 -16.87 -8.08 -16.36
C GLN A 170 -16.00 -6.84 -16.15
N GLN A 171 -16.42 -5.96 -15.25
CA GLN A 171 -15.69 -4.75 -14.92
C GLN A 171 -15.91 -4.37 -13.45
N GLY A 172 -14.99 -3.61 -12.88
CA GLY A 172 -15.11 -3.11 -11.51
C GLY A 172 -13.90 -2.28 -11.08
N MET A 173 -13.88 -1.90 -9.80
CA MET A 173 -12.78 -1.12 -9.23
C MET A 173 -11.51 -1.95 -9.09
N PRO A 174 -10.33 -1.34 -8.90
CA PRO A 174 -9.08 -2.07 -8.67
C PRO A 174 -9.15 -3.10 -7.51
N ALA A 175 -9.91 -2.80 -6.45
CA ALA A 175 -10.15 -3.73 -5.35
C ALA A 175 -10.95 -4.99 -5.77
N ASP A 176 -11.85 -4.84 -6.76
CA ASP A 176 -12.67 -5.93 -7.30
C ASP A 176 -11.83 -6.90 -8.12
N GLU A 177 -10.82 -6.41 -8.85
CA GLU A 177 -9.88 -7.26 -9.58
C GLU A 177 -9.17 -8.25 -8.64
N VAL A 178 -8.73 -7.77 -7.47
CA VAL A 178 -8.14 -8.62 -6.43
C VAL A 178 -9.16 -9.68 -5.99
N ALA A 179 -10.43 -9.31 -5.80
CA ALA A 179 -11.45 -10.30 -5.45
C ALA A 179 -11.63 -11.37 -6.54
N VAL A 180 -11.65 -10.96 -7.81
CA VAL A 180 -11.78 -11.88 -8.97
C VAL A 180 -10.59 -12.86 -9.02
N GLN A 181 -9.36 -12.39 -8.79
CA GLN A 181 -8.17 -13.24 -8.78
C GLN A 181 -8.25 -14.39 -7.76
N TYR A 182 -8.87 -14.17 -6.60
CA TYR A 182 -8.93 -15.17 -5.52
C TYR A 182 -10.23 -15.98 -5.48
N PHE A 183 -11.38 -15.36 -5.79
CA PHE A 183 -12.69 -16.01 -5.65
C PHE A 183 -13.23 -16.60 -6.96
N CYS A 184 -12.91 -16.03 -8.12
CA CYS A 184 -13.28 -16.60 -9.43
C CYS A 184 -12.23 -16.28 -10.50
N PRO A 185 -11.10 -17.01 -10.48
CA PRO A 185 -9.98 -16.77 -11.37
C PRO A 185 -10.34 -16.89 -12.87
N GLN A 186 -11.46 -17.56 -13.21
CA GLN A 186 -11.93 -17.70 -14.58
C GLN A 186 -12.31 -16.37 -15.25
N PHE A 187 -12.60 -15.31 -14.49
CA PHE A 187 -12.95 -14.00 -15.04
C PHE A 187 -11.76 -13.04 -15.12
N VAL A 188 -10.59 -13.41 -14.61
CA VAL A 188 -9.43 -12.50 -14.52
C VAL A 188 -8.99 -11.97 -15.89
N GLU A 189 -8.94 -12.82 -16.90
CA GLU A 189 -8.43 -12.44 -18.24
C GLU A 189 -9.35 -11.42 -18.95
N GLY A 190 -10.65 -11.41 -18.64
CA GLY A 190 -11.64 -10.52 -19.24
C GLY A 190 -12.09 -9.37 -18.34
N PHE A 191 -11.54 -9.25 -17.13
CA PHE A 191 -11.99 -8.26 -16.16
C PHE A 191 -11.40 -6.88 -16.46
N HIS A 192 -12.25 -5.92 -16.80
CA HIS A 192 -11.86 -4.54 -17.05
C HIS A 192 -11.83 -3.73 -15.76
N VAL A 193 -10.66 -3.24 -15.38
CA VAL A 193 -10.51 -2.38 -14.22
C VAL A 193 -10.88 -0.96 -14.60
N LEU A 194 -11.91 -0.42 -13.93
CA LEU A 194 -12.43 0.91 -14.20
C LEU A 194 -11.43 1.98 -13.77
N GLU A 195 -11.20 2.94 -14.65
CA GLU A 195 -10.37 4.10 -14.38
C GLU A 195 -11.15 5.17 -13.59
N THR A 196 -10.52 5.76 -12.57
CA THR A 196 -11.01 6.98 -11.91
C THR A 196 -10.23 8.17 -12.45
N ALA A 197 -10.95 9.18 -12.96
CA ALA A 197 -10.34 10.39 -13.51
C ALA A 197 -10.84 11.64 -12.76
N THR A 198 -9.89 12.53 -12.43
CA THR A 198 -10.17 13.89 -11.97
C THR A 198 -10.33 14.79 -13.20
N ILE A 199 -11.53 15.33 -13.37
CA ILE A 199 -11.89 16.15 -14.53
C ILE A 199 -11.92 17.62 -14.13
N THR A 200 -11.16 18.44 -14.84
CA THR A 200 -11.23 19.90 -14.72
C THR A 200 -12.12 20.47 -15.80
N GLY A 201 -12.95 21.43 -15.43
CA GLY A 201 -13.83 22.14 -16.34
C GLY A 201 -13.82 23.66 -16.13
N SER A 202 -14.34 24.36 -17.14
CA SER A 202 -14.60 25.79 -17.09
C SER A 202 -16.01 26.11 -17.56
N PHE A 203 -16.65 27.06 -16.89
CA PHE A 203 -17.91 27.65 -17.30
C PHE A 203 -17.67 29.14 -17.54
N THR A 204 -17.90 29.62 -18.75
CA THR A 204 -17.59 30.98 -19.17
C THR A 204 -18.87 31.73 -19.50
N LEU A 205 -19.13 32.83 -18.78
CA LEU A 205 -20.06 33.86 -19.22
C LEU A 205 -19.36 34.76 -20.23
N ASN A 206 -19.99 35.01 -21.37
CA ASN A 206 -19.52 35.92 -22.40
C ASN A 206 -20.58 36.99 -22.64
N ASP A 207 -20.19 38.26 -22.63
CA ASP A 207 -21.06 39.40 -22.93
C ASP A 207 -20.30 40.29 -23.93
N GLU A 208 -20.68 40.20 -25.21
CA GLU A 208 -19.97 40.88 -26.29
C GLU A 208 -20.19 42.40 -26.28
N ASP A 209 -21.36 42.85 -25.80
CA ASP A 209 -21.80 44.24 -25.78
C ASP A 209 -22.32 44.67 -24.39
N PRO A 210 -21.44 44.74 -23.37
CA PRO A 210 -21.85 44.93 -21.99
C PRO A 210 -22.48 46.32 -21.78
N ASN A 211 -23.73 46.32 -21.29
CA ASN A 211 -24.45 47.54 -20.94
C ASN A 211 -23.80 48.23 -19.73
N ARG A 212 -23.38 49.49 -19.91
CA ARG A 212 -22.71 50.28 -18.87
C ARG A 212 -23.55 50.50 -17.60
N TYR A 213 -24.87 50.49 -17.71
CA TYR A 213 -25.79 50.80 -16.62
C TYR A 213 -26.42 49.55 -15.99
N SER A 214 -26.35 48.41 -16.68
CA SER A 214 -26.91 47.13 -16.22
C SER A 214 -26.11 45.97 -16.82
N PRO A 215 -24.85 45.77 -16.38
CA PRO A 215 -24.00 44.73 -16.93
C PRO A 215 -24.54 43.33 -16.57
N ALA A 216 -24.38 42.35 -17.48
CA ALA A 216 -24.70 40.95 -17.18
C ALA A 216 -23.58 40.25 -16.38
N ILE A 217 -22.42 40.90 -16.26
CA ILE A 217 -21.27 40.45 -15.50
C ILE A 217 -20.82 41.58 -14.57
N GLU A 218 -20.92 41.34 -13.27
CA GLU A 218 -20.35 42.22 -12.25
C GLU A 218 -18.88 41.86 -12.00
N VAL A 219 -18.04 42.88 -11.76
CA VAL A 219 -16.59 42.72 -11.64
C VAL A 219 -16.09 43.49 -10.42
N ASP A 220 -15.29 42.82 -9.60
CA ASP A 220 -14.52 43.44 -8.51
C ASP A 220 -13.04 43.01 -8.64
N GLY A 221 -12.18 43.96 -9.00
CA GLY A 221 -10.78 43.67 -9.34
C GLY A 221 -10.67 42.71 -10.53
N SER A 222 -10.11 41.52 -10.29
CA SER A 222 -10.05 40.42 -11.26
C SER A 222 -11.13 39.35 -11.07
N SER A 223 -11.92 39.48 -10.00
CA SER A 223 -13.05 38.60 -9.72
C SER A 223 -14.29 39.08 -10.47
N CYS A 224 -15.15 38.15 -10.84
CA CYS A 224 -16.40 38.46 -11.52
C CYS A 224 -17.50 37.46 -11.17
N VAL A 225 -18.73 37.91 -11.29
CA VAL A 225 -19.93 37.11 -11.02
C VAL A 225 -21.02 37.42 -12.04
N GLY A 226 -21.96 36.51 -12.22
CA GLY A 226 -23.12 36.74 -13.07
C GLY A 226 -24.07 37.74 -12.43
N ALA A 227 -24.62 38.64 -13.23
CA ALA A 227 -25.60 39.65 -12.83
C ALA A 227 -26.74 39.74 -13.85
N GLY A 228 -27.85 40.38 -13.47
CA GLY A 228 -29.03 40.51 -14.33
C GLY A 228 -29.51 39.16 -14.86
N GLY A 229 -29.40 38.96 -16.18
CA GLY A 229 -29.78 37.71 -16.85
C GLY A 229 -28.95 36.49 -16.47
N TYR A 230 -27.79 36.65 -15.81
CA TYR A 230 -26.91 35.59 -15.33
C TYR A 230 -26.77 35.55 -13.81
N SER A 231 -27.66 36.20 -13.05
CA SER A 231 -27.56 36.32 -11.59
C SER A 231 -27.59 34.98 -10.82
N ASP A 232 -27.92 33.87 -11.48
CA ASP A 232 -27.90 32.51 -10.96
C ASP A 232 -26.55 31.78 -11.14
N VAL A 233 -25.59 32.42 -11.81
CA VAL A 233 -24.25 31.89 -12.05
C VAL A 233 -23.23 32.66 -11.20
N ASN A 234 -22.87 32.07 -10.06
CA ASN A 234 -21.96 32.65 -9.08
C ASN A 234 -21.01 31.56 -8.55
N PRO A 235 -19.95 31.94 -7.80
CA PRO A 235 -19.21 30.99 -7.00
C PRO A 235 -20.18 30.25 -6.07
N GLY A 236 -20.07 28.92 -6.00
CA GLY A 236 -21.01 28.08 -5.27
C GLY A 236 -22.25 27.63 -6.07
N THR A 237 -22.42 28.04 -7.34
CA THR A 237 -23.45 27.43 -8.20
C THR A 237 -23.11 25.94 -8.40
N PRO A 238 -24.06 25.01 -8.19
CA PRO A 238 -23.78 23.59 -8.27
C PRO A 238 -23.51 23.14 -9.71
N VAL A 239 -22.52 22.27 -9.86
CA VAL A 239 -22.23 21.53 -11.08
C VAL A 239 -22.51 20.06 -10.81
N THR A 240 -23.55 19.51 -11.43
CA THR A 240 -23.95 18.11 -11.23
C THR A 240 -23.51 17.28 -12.42
N VAL A 241 -22.95 16.10 -12.15
CA VAL A 241 -22.63 15.11 -13.16
C VAL A 241 -23.51 13.89 -12.96
N LYS A 242 -24.24 13.49 -14.01
CA LYS A 242 -25.16 12.36 -13.99
C LYS A 242 -24.78 11.31 -15.02
N ASN A 243 -25.23 10.07 -14.84
CA ASN A 243 -25.18 9.10 -15.92
C ASN A 243 -26.38 9.24 -16.86
N GLY A 244 -26.46 8.44 -17.93
CA GLY A 244 -27.55 8.52 -18.89
C GLY A 244 -28.91 8.00 -18.39
N LYS A 245 -28.94 7.39 -17.20
CA LYS A 245 -30.17 7.05 -16.45
C LYS A 245 -30.66 8.20 -15.56
N GLY A 246 -29.88 9.27 -15.44
CA GLY A 246 -30.18 10.42 -14.60
C GLY A 246 -29.73 10.28 -13.13
N GLU A 247 -28.98 9.23 -12.79
CA GLU A 247 -28.41 9.06 -11.45
C GLU A 247 -27.27 10.07 -11.28
N ILE A 248 -27.28 10.81 -10.17
CA ILE A 248 -26.21 11.76 -9.84
C ILE A 248 -24.99 10.97 -9.40
N LEU A 249 -23.90 11.10 -10.15
CA LEU A 249 -22.61 10.47 -9.86
C LEU A 249 -21.80 11.32 -8.88
N THR A 250 -21.79 12.63 -9.11
CA THR A 250 -21.08 13.59 -8.25
C THR A 250 -21.68 14.99 -8.38
N THR A 251 -21.43 15.83 -7.39
CA THR A 251 -21.78 17.25 -7.41
C THR A 251 -20.58 18.05 -6.89
N THR A 252 -20.14 19.00 -7.69
CA THR A 252 -19.14 20.01 -7.33
C THR A 252 -19.78 21.39 -7.43
N TYR A 253 -18.99 22.44 -7.27
CA TYR A 253 -19.47 23.81 -7.31
C TYR A 253 -18.52 24.67 -8.14
N LEU A 254 -19.07 25.72 -8.77
CA LEU A 254 -18.25 26.73 -9.42
C LEU A 254 -17.33 27.41 -8.40
N GLU A 255 -16.05 27.49 -8.74
CA GLU A 255 -15.05 28.27 -8.01
C GLU A 255 -15.23 29.78 -8.25
N ASP A 256 -14.37 30.59 -7.66
CA ASP A 256 -14.36 32.04 -7.89
C ASP A 256 -14.20 32.37 -9.38
N GLY A 257 -15.12 33.18 -9.89
CA GLY A 257 -15.08 33.67 -11.26
C GLY A 257 -13.92 34.62 -11.48
N ARG A 258 -13.18 34.44 -12.59
CA ARG A 258 -12.06 35.30 -12.99
C ARG A 258 -12.30 35.89 -14.36
N GLY A 259 -11.99 37.18 -14.51
CA GLY A 259 -12.10 37.86 -15.79
C GLY A 259 -12.49 39.33 -15.65
N GLY A 260 -13.44 39.77 -16.47
CA GLY A 260 -13.91 41.14 -16.50
C GLY A 260 -15.27 41.26 -17.19
N ARG A 261 -15.68 42.49 -17.51
CA ARG A 261 -17.06 42.80 -17.93
C ARG A 261 -17.52 42.13 -19.23
N PHE A 262 -16.59 41.63 -20.05
CA PHE A 262 -16.90 40.93 -21.30
C PHE A 262 -16.87 39.41 -21.16
N ARG A 263 -16.12 38.91 -20.17
CA ARG A 263 -15.89 37.48 -19.99
C ARG A 263 -15.62 37.16 -18.54
N CYS A 264 -16.41 36.26 -17.97
CA CYS A 264 -16.21 35.75 -16.64
C CYS A 264 -16.11 34.22 -16.66
N THR A 265 -14.97 33.67 -16.23
CA THR A 265 -14.70 32.23 -16.27
C THR A 265 -14.66 31.67 -14.86
N PHE A 266 -15.49 30.65 -14.61
CA PHE A 266 -15.54 29.89 -13.38
C PHE A 266 -14.86 28.54 -13.62
N GLY A 267 -13.92 28.16 -12.75
CA GLY A 267 -13.35 26.82 -12.73
C GLY A 267 -14.25 25.86 -11.96
N PHE A 268 -14.13 24.57 -12.22
CA PHE A 268 -14.65 23.52 -11.36
C PHE A 268 -13.88 22.22 -11.60
N THR A 269 -13.85 21.35 -10.59
CA THR A 269 -13.22 20.04 -10.68
C THR A 269 -14.12 18.99 -10.04
N PHE A 270 -14.19 17.81 -10.64
CA PHE A 270 -14.94 16.67 -10.10
C PHE A 270 -14.25 15.35 -10.45
N GLU A 271 -14.56 14.29 -9.72
CA GLU A 271 -14.06 12.93 -9.99
C GLU A 271 -15.18 12.07 -10.56
N VAL A 272 -14.86 11.28 -11.59
CA VAL A 272 -15.75 10.29 -12.18
C VAL A 272 -15.01 8.98 -12.41
N ILE A 273 -15.76 7.90 -12.33
CA ILE A 273 -15.30 6.54 -12.59
C ILE A 273 -15.84 6.12 -13.95
N GLU A 274 -15.02 5.45 -14.75
CA GLU A 274 -15.38 4.80 -16.01
C GLU A 274 -16.58 3.84 -15.84
N GLY A 275 -17.20 3.44 -16.95
CA GLY A 275 -18.20 2.37 -16.98
C GLY A 275 -19.65 2.85 -16.96
N GLN A 276 -19.87 4.16 -17.02
CA GLN A 276 -21.19 4.75 -17.28
C GLN A 276 -21.47 4.80 -18.78
N ASP A 277 -22.74 4.80 -19.16
CA ASP A 277 -23.17 4.89 -20.56
C ASP A 277 -22.84 6.26 -21.19
N ARG A 278 -22.94 7.33 -20.40
CA ARG A 278 -22.51 8.70 -20.71
C ARG A 278 -22.46 9.52 -19.43
N TYR A 279 -21.80 10.67 -19.48
CA TYR A 279 -21.68 11.63 -18.40
C TYR A 279 -22.35 12.94 -18.79
N VAL A 280 -23.41 13.30 -18.09
CA VAL A 280 -24.20 14.50 -18.34
C VAL A 280 -23.79 15.56 -17.32
N VAL A 281 -23.11 16.61 -17.78
CA VAL A 281 -22.63 17.72 -16.95
C VAL A 281 -23.61 18.88 -17.06
N ALA A 282 -24.10 19.35 -15.92
CA ALA A 282 -25.05 20.44 -15.83
C ALA A 282 -24.56 21.49 -14.82
N VAL A 283 -24.67 22.78 -15.19
CA VAL A 283 -24.30 23.90 -14.31
C VAL A 283 -25.57 24.64 -13.90
N GLY A 284 -25.92 24.56 -12.62
CA GLY A 284 -27.14 25.11 -12.07
C GLY A 284 -28.38 24.66 -12.85
N ARG A 285 -29.03 25.60 -13.54
CA ARG A 285 -30.21 25.34 -14.39
C ARG A 285 -29.95 25.66 -15.87
N ARG A 286 -28.69 25.87 -16.27
CA ARG A 286 -28.31 26.46 -17.57
C ARG A 286 -28.03 25.42 -18.66
N GLY A 287 -28.78 24.32 -18.65
CA GLY A 287 -28.68 23.23 -19.62
C GLY A 287 -27.71 22.13 -19.21
N GLU A 288 -27.65 21.09 -20.03
CA GLU A 288 -26.87 19.87 -19.80
C GLU A 288 -26.11 19.51 -21.08
N LEU A 289 -24.85 19.10 -20.95
CA LEU A 289 -24.08 18.53 -22.06
C LEU A 289 -23.65 17.10 -21.72
N SER A 290 -23.69 16.22 -22.73
CA SER A 290 -23.33 14.81 -22.60
C SER A 290 -21.94 14.55 -23.17
N TYR A 291 -21.15 13.76 -22.45
CA TYR A 291 -19.80 13.35 -22.79
C TYR A 291 -19.62 11.85 -22.59
N SER A 292 -18.69 11.25 -23.32
CA SER A 292 -18.09 9.96 -22.99
C SER A 292 -16.98 10.12 -21.93
N PHE A 293 -16.57 9.01 -21.30
CA PHE A 293 -15.43 9.04 -20.36
C PHE A 293 -14.16 9.53 -21.03
N ASP A 294 -13.91 9.08 -22.27
CA ASP A 294 -12.73 9.46 -23.05
C ASP A 294 -12.68 10.95 -23.38
N GLU A 295 -13.83 11.56 -23.72
CA GLU A 295 -13.90 13.00 -23.97
C GLU A 295 -13.58 13.82 -22.72
N LEU A 296 -14.15 13.43 -21.57
CA LEU A 296 -13.87 14.10 -20.30
C LEU A 296 -12.39 13.98 -19.93
N ARG A 297 -11.83 12.78 -20.04
CA ARG A 297 -10.42 12.50 -19.70
C ARG A 297 -9.45 13.23 -20.62
N ALA A 298 -9.75 13.32 -21.92
CA ALA A 298 -8.85 13.92 -22.90
C ALA A 298 -8.93 15.46 -22.94
N GLY A 299 -10.13 16.02 -22.78
CA GLY A 299 -10.39 17.44 -23.06
C GLY A 299 -11.00 18.23 -21.90
N GLY A 300 -11.39 17.57 -20.81
CA GLY A 300 -12.14 18.19 -19.72
C GLY A 300 -13.51 18.68 -20.17
N VAL A 301 -13.98 19.74 -19.52
CA VAL A 301 -15.26 20.38 -19.84
C VAL A 301 -15.06 21.86 -20.13
N SER A 302 -15.60 22.36 -21.24
CA SER A 302 -15.64 23.80 -21.50
C SER A 302 -17.03 24.21 -21.96
N LEU A 303 -17.68 25.04 -21.15
CA LEU A 303 -19.02 25.54 -21.39
C LEU A 303 -18.96 27.05 -21.55
N VAL A 304 -19.64 27.57 -22.57
CA VAL A 304 -19.75 29.01 -22.80
C VAL A 304 -21.23 29.37 -22.88
N LEU A 305 -21.62 30.41 -22.15
CA LEU A 305 -22.94 31.00 -22.16
C LEU A 305 -22.79 32.49 -22.46
N GLY A 306 -23.36 32.95 -23.57
CA GLY A 306 -23.23 34.33 -24.05
C GLY A 306 -23.99 34.56 -25.33
#